data_AF-A0A5C6FJ67-F1
#
_entry.id   AF-A0A5C6FJ67-F1
#
_cell.length_a   1.000
_cell.length_b   1.000
_cell.length_c   1.000
_cell.angle_alpha   90.00
_cell.angle_beta   90.00
_cell.angle_gamma   90.00
#
_symmetry.space_group_name_H-M   'P 1'
#
loop_
_entity.id
_entity.type
_entity.pdbx_description
1 polymer ?
#
loop_
_entity_poly.entity_id
_entity_poly.type
_entity_poly.pdbx_seq_one_letter_code
_entity_poly.pdbx_strand_id
1 'polypeptide(L)'
;MSDKPLKWFLQAVGGVSLFAFGAAVMPAHWITQISLFLGFDPFPDSPLTFYLARHLSLMYGFVGAVLLVVASDLTRYRPLIALAAAGTVILGVLQLLIDWLAGLPSWWTWGESMSTVAGGLCLFWLDRNCGPDGGKRR
;
A
#
# COMPACT_ATOMS: atom_id res chain seq x y z
N MET A 1 14.29 14.33 14.11
CA MET A 1 13.74 15.19 13.03
C MET A 1 12.34 15.63 13.45
N SER A 2 11.82 16.74 12.91
CA SER A 2 10.40 17.13 13.09
C SER A 2 9.47 16.02 12.61
N ASP A 3 8.24 15.97 13.11
CA ASP A 3 7.21 15.00 12.68
C ASP A 3 6.64 15.25 11.28
N LYS A 4 6.99 16.39 10.67
CA LYS A 4 6.53 16.78 9.33
C LYS A 4 6.79 15.72 8.24
N PRO A 5 7.97 15.09 8.11
CA PRO A 5 8.23 14.12 7.05
C PRO A 5 7.39 12.85 7.21
N LEU A 6 7.25 12.34 8.44
CA LEU A 6 6.39 11.19 8.72
C LEU A 6 4.92 11.49 8.40
N LYS A 7 4.44 12.68 8.80
CA LYS A 7 3.09 13.13 8.46
C LYS A 7 2.86 13.20 6.96
N TRP A 8 3.78 13.84 6.24
CA TRP A 8 3.70 13.98 4.79
C TRP A 8 3.73 12.63 4.08
N PHE A 9 4.58 11.70 4.53
CA PHE A 9 4.64 10.36 3.97
C PHE A 9 3.30 9.63 4.11
N LEU A 10 2.72 9.63 5.32
CA LEU A 10 1.42 9.01 5.58
C LEU A 10 0.29 9.67 4.77
N GLN A 11 0.32 11.01 4.63
CA GLN A 11 -0.66 11.73 3.84
C GLN A 11 -0.53 11.46 2.34
N ALA A 12 0.69 11.40 1.82
CA ALA A 12 0.93 11.12 0.40
C ALA A 12 0.49 9.70 0.06
N VAL A 13 0.94 8.70 0.83
CA VAL A 13 0.55 7.30 0.62
C VAL A 13 -0.95 7.13 0.82
N GLY A 14 -1.51 7.65 1.91
CA GLY A 14 -2.94 7.57 2.20
C GLY A 14 -3.79 8.22 1.11
N GLY A 15 -3.41 9.42 0.67
CA GLY A 15 -4.10 10.17 -0.36
C GLY A 15 -4.05 9.50 -1.73
N VAL A 16 -2.90 8.98 -2.14
CA VAL A 16 -2.78 8.22 -3.40
C VAL A 16 -3.62 6.94 -3.35
N SER A 17 -3.59 6.22 -2.22
CA SER A 17 -4.38 4.99 -2.06
C SER A 17 -5.89 5.21 -2.15
N LEU A 18 -6.41 6.41 -1.84
CA LEU A 18 -7.84 6.71 -2.03
C LEU A 18 -8.31 6.60 -3.48
N PHE A 19 -7.43 6.81 -4.47
CA PHE A 19 -7.79 6.61 -5.89
C PHE A 19 -8.19 5.15 -6.19
N ALA A 20 -7.81 4.20 -5.35
CA ALA A 20 -8.24 2.80 -5.47
C ALA A 20 -9.77 2.64 -5.31
N PHE A 21 -10.46 3.55 -4.61
CA PHE A 21 -11.93 3.55 -4.61
C PHE A 21 -12.51 3.84 -6.00
N GLY A 22 -11.87 4.75 -6.76
CA GLY A 22 -12.21 4.98 -8.15
C GLY A 22 -11.95 3.76 -9.03
N ALA A 23 -10.79 3.11 -8.84
CA ALA A 23 -10.46 1.87 -9.54
C ALA A 23 -11.46 0.74 -9.24
N ALA A 24 -12.00 0.67 -8.02
CA ALA A 24 -12.98 -0.35 -7.65
C ALA A 24 -14.30 -0.26 -8.44
N VAL A 25 -14.71 0.94 -8.86
CA VAL A 25 -15.96 1.15 -9.61
C VAL A 25 -15.73 1.29 -11.11
N MET A 26 -14.50 1.09 -11.59
CA MET A 26 -14.20 1.27 -13.00
C MET A 26 -14.82 0.19 -13.89
N PRO A 27 -15.07 0.52 -15.17
CA PRO A 27 -15.60 -0.43 -16.13
C PRO A 27 -14.71 -1.68 -16.27
N ALA A 28 -15.33 -2.84 -16.46
CA ALA A 28 -14.61 -4.12 -16.60
C ALA A 28 -13.58 -4.09 -17.75
N HIS A 29 -13.90 -3.42 -18.86
CA HIS A 29 -12.99 -3.32 -19.99
C HIS A 29 -11.68 -2.59 -19.65
N TRP A 30 -11.67 -1.63 -18.71
CA TRP A 30 -10.43 -0.98 -18.27
C TRP A 30 -9.49 -1.97 -17.57
N ILE A 31 -10.03 -2.83 -16.69
CA ILE A 31 -9.26 -3.88 -16.01
C ILE A 31 -8.60 -4.80 -17.05
N THR A 32 -9.39 -5.25 -18.04
CA THR A 32 -8.88 -6.15 -19.08
C THR A 32 -7.82 -5.48 -19.95
N GLN A 33 -8.00 -4.21 -20.32
CA GLN A 33 -7.03 -3.46 -21.14
C GLN A 33 -5.72 -3.22 -20.39
N ILE A 34 -5.80 -2.89 -19.10
CA ILE A 34 -4.60 -2.71 -18.25
C ILE A 34 -3.86 -4.04 -18.10
N SER A 35 -4.56 -5.15 -17.85
CA SER A 35 -3.95 -6.49 -17.78
C SER A 35 -3.18 -6.84 -19.06
N LEU A 36 -3.78 -6.59 -20.23
CA LEU A 36 -3.15 -6.81 -21.52
C LEU A 36 -1.96 -5.87 -21.76
N PHE A 37 -2.10 -4.60 -21.39
CA PHE A 37 -1.02 -3.61 -21.50
C PHE A 37 0.19 -3.98 -20.64
N LEU A 38 -0.03 -4.53 -19.45
CA LEU A 38 1.02 -5.04 -18.58
C LEU A 38 1.61 -6.38 -19.06
N GLY A 39 1.08 -6.96 -20.13
CA GLY A 39 1.58 -8.23 -20.69
C GLY A 39 1.29 -9.44 -19.79
N PHE A 40 0.23 -9.36 -18.97
CA PHE A 40 -0.29 -10.53 -18.27
C PHE A 40 -1.12 -11.41 -19.21
N ASP A 41 -1.36 -12.64 -18.77
CA ASP A 41 -2.36 -13.49 -19.39
C ASP A 41 -3.72 -12.78 -19.43
N PRO A 42 -4.59 -13.12 -20.42
CA PRO A 42 -5.89 -12.50 -20.52
C PRO A 42 -6.65 -12.59 -19.20
N PHE A 43 -7.07 -11.43 -18.68
CA PHE A 43 -7.82 -11.36 -17.43
C PHE A 43 -9.08 -12.24 -17.55
N PRO A 44 -9.24 -13.28 -16.71
CA PRO A 44 -10.33 -14.22 -16.89
C PRO A 44 -11.69 -13.52 -16.79
N ASP A 45 -12.55 -13.74 -17.78
CA ASP A 45 -13.89 -13.16 -17.82
C ASP A 45 -14.84 -13.96 -16.92
N SER A 46 -14.72 -13.73 -15.62
CA SER A 46 -15.54 -14.40 -14.61
C SER A 46 -16.03 -13.41 -13.55
N PRO A 47 -17.25 -13.55 -13.02
CA PRO A 47 -17.73 -12.67 -11.94
C PRO A 47 -16.79 -12.65 -10.73
N LEU A 48 -16.16 -13.78 -10.41
CA LEU A 48 -15.28 -13.92 -9.26
C LEU A 48 -13.98 -13.12 -9.41
N THR A 49 -13.31 -13.17 -10.57
CA THR A 49 -12.07 -12.42 -10.82
C THR A 49 -12.29 -10.92 -10.75
N PHE A 50 -13.36 -10.42 -11.37
CA PHE A 50 -13.73 -9.00 -11.26
C PHE A 50 -14.13 -8.60 -9.84
N TYR A 51 -14.87 -9.45 -9.12
CA TYR A 51 -15.20 -9.23 -7.72
C TYR A 51 -13.92 -9.08 -6.86
N LEU A 52 -12.98 -10.03 -6.98
CA LEU A 52 -11.73 -10.02 -6.22
C LEU A 52 -10.87 -8.78 -6.53
N ALA A 53 -10.70 -8.43 -7.81
CA ALA A 53 -9.92 -7.27 -8.23
C ALA A 53 -10.51 -5.95 -7.66
N ARG A 54 -11.84 -5.81 -7.71
CA ARG A 54 -12.53 -4.63 -7.15
C ARG A 54 -12.45 -4.61 -5.63
N HIS A 55 -12.64 -5.75 -4.98
CA HIS A 55 -12.56 -5.84 -3.52
C HIS A 55 -11.15 -5.54 -3.01
N LEU A 56 -10.12 -5.97 -3.72
CA LEU A 56 -8.74 -5.61 -3.42
C LEU A 56 -8.53 -4.08 -3.52
N SER A 57 -9.09 -3.45 -4.55
CA SER A 57 -9.05 -1.99 -4.72
C SER A 57 -9.78 -1.26 -3.58
N LEU A 58 -10.94 -1.76 -3.13
CA LEU A 58 -11.64 -1.24 -1.94
C LEU A 58 -10.78 -1.36 -0.68
N MET A 59 -10.06 -2.47 -0.50
CA MET A 59 -9.16 -2.67 0.63
C MET A 59 -8.01 -1.66 0.61
N TYR A 60 -7.37 -1.41 -0.54
CA TYR A 60 -6.33 -0.37 -0.64
C TYR A 60 -6.88 1.03 -0.36
N GLY A 61 -8.07 1.35 -0.86
CA GLY A 61 -8.75 2.61 -0.54
C GLY A 61 -9.03 2.77 0.96
N PHE A 62 -9.51 1.71 1.60
CA PHE A 62 -9.76 1.67 3.04
C PHE A 62 -8.48 1.87 3.85
N VAL A 63 -7.40 1.16 3.50
CA VAL A 63 -6.08 1.35 4.12
C VAL A 63 -5.62 2.80 3.95
N GLY A 64 -5.81 3.39 2.76
CA GLY A 64 -5.50 4.79 2.51
C GLY A 64 -6.25 5.75 3.44
N ALA A 65 -7.55 5.55 3.62
CA ALA A 65 -8.37 6.33 4.55
C ALA A 65 -7.87 6.20 6.00
N VAL A 66 -7.53 4.99 6.44
CA VAL A 66 -6.96 4.76 7.78
C VAL A 66 -5.63 5.49 7.95
N LEU A 67 -4.74 5.47 6.96
CA LEU A 67 -3.46 6.19 7.01
C LEU A 67 -3.65 7.70 7.14
N LEU A 68 -4.67 8.28 6.50
CA LEU A 68 -5.01 9.69 6.63
C LEU A 68 -5.52 10.04 8.03
N VAL A 69 -6.33 9.17 8.65
CA VAL A 69 -6.74 9.33 10.04
C VAL A 69 -5.54 9.25 10.97
N VAL A 70 -4.63 8.30 10.77
CA VAL A 70 -3.40 8.17 11.54
C VAL A 70 -2.52 9.42 11.41
N ALA A 71 -2.44 10.00 10.21
CA ALA A 71 -1.68 11.22 9.95
C ALA A 71 -2.25 12.48 10.64
N SER A 72 -3.49 12.43 11.13
CA SER A 72 -4.10 13.55 11.85
C SER A 72 -3.52 13.76 13.26
N ASP A 73 -3.11 12.68 13.93
CA ASP A 73 -2.54 12.70 15.29
C ASP A 73 -1.44 11.63 15.45
N LEU A 74 -0.23 12.00 15.05
CA LEU A 74 0.91 11.08 15.09
C LEU A 74 1.26 10.63 16.51
N THR A 75 1.09 11.50 17.52
CA THR A 75 1.45 11.17 18.90
C THR A 75 0.55 10.08 19.46
N ARG A 76 -0.76 10.20 19.21
CA ARG A 76 -1.75 9.19 19.64
C ARG A 76 -1.59 7.87 18.91
N TYR A 77 -1.28 7.90 17.62
CA TYR A 77 -1.27 6.70 16.77
C TYR A 77 0.11 6.07 16.56
N ARG A 78 1.16 6.46 17.30
CA ARG A 78 2.51 5.86 17.16
C ARG A 78 2.55 4.33 17.19
N PRO A 79 1.88 3.63 18.12
CA PRO A 79 1.89 2.17 18.11
C PRO A 79 1.30 1.58 16.81
N LEU A 80 0.29 2.24 16.25
CA LEU A 80 -0.34 1.84 15.00
C LEU A 80 0.57 2.11 13.79
N ILE A 81 1.36 3.18 13.81
CA ILE A 81 2.37 3.47 12.79
C ILE A 81 3.47 2.41 12.80
N ALA A 82 3.97 2.02 13.98
CA ALA A 82 4.95 0.95 14.11
C ALA A 82 4.41 -0.39 13.60
N LEU A 83 3.15 -0.71 13.95
CA LEU A 83 2.46 -1.90 13.44
C LEU A 83 2.30 -1.84 11.91
N ALA A 84 1.88 -0.69 11.36
CA ALA A 84 1.74 -0.50 9.93
C ALA A 84 3.08 -0.68 9.21
N ALA A 85 4.18 -0.13 9.74
CA ALA A 85 5.51 -0.29 9.17
C ALA A 85 5.94 -1.76 9.11
N ALA A 86 5.82 -2.49 10.22
CA ALA A 86 6.12 -3.92 10.27
C ALA A 86 5.19 -4.73 9.35
N GLY A 87 3.89 -4.42 9.39
CA GLY A 87 2.87 -5.06 8.56
C GLY A 87 3.11 -4.87 7.07
N THR A 88 3.53 -3.68 6.63
CA THR A 88 3.86 -3.40 5.23
C THR A 88 5.10 -4.17 4.78
N VAL A 89 6.14 -4.30 5.62
CA VAL A 89 7.30 -5.14 5.31
C VAL A 89 6.89 -6.60 5.15
N ILE A 90 6.11 -7.13 6.10
CA ILE A 90 5.58 -8.50 6.03
C ILE A 90 4.72 -8.69 4.78
N LEU A 91 3.85 -7.72 4.47
CA LEU A 91 3.01 -7.74 3.29
C LEU A 91 3.86 -7.86 2.02
N GLY A 92 4.90 -7.04 1.87
CA GLY A 92 5.78 -7.10 0.69
C GLY A 92 6.51 -8.45 0.54
N VAL A 93 6.89 -9.10 1.65
CA VAL A 93 7.45 -10.46 1.62
C VAL A 93 6.40 -11.50 1.23
N LEU A 94 5.17 -11.36 1.73
CA LEU A 94 4.08 -12.27 1.38
C LEU A 94 3.60 -12.07 -0.06
N GLN A 95 3.59 -10.84 -0.57
CA GLN A 95 3.33 -10.53 -1.99
C GLN A 95 4.32 -11.27 -2.88
N LEU A 96 5.61 -11.24 -2.55
CA LEU A 96 6.64 -11.98 -3.31
C LEU A 96 6.31 -13.47 -3.43
N LEU A 97 5.89 -14.08 -2.30
CA LEU A 97 5.51 -15.49 -2.27
C LEU A 97 4.24 -15.74 -3.10
N ILE A 98 3.22 -14.89 -2.97
CA ILE A 98 1.94 -15.05 -3.67
C ILE A 98 2.12 -14.86 -5.18
N ASP A 99 2.85 -13.84 -5.60
CA ASP A 99 3.12 -13.56 -7.02
C ASP A 99 3.90 -14.70 -7.67
N TRP A 100 4.86 -15.27 -6.94
CA TRP A 100 5.57 -16.47 -7.39
C TRP A 100 4.61 -17.64 -7.56
N LEU A 101 3.78 -17.93 -6.55
CA LEU A 101 2.82 -19.04 -6.59
C LEU A 101 1.75 -18.84 -7.68
N ALA A 102 1.40 -17.60 -7.98
CA ALA A 102 0.47 -17.21 -9.05
C ALA A 102 1.10 -17.25 -10.45
N GLY A 103 2.42 -17.41 -10.55
CA GLY A 103 3.13 -17.46 -11.83
C GLY A 103 3.20 -16.11 -12.54
N LEU A 104 3.15 -14.99 -11.82
CA LEU A 104 3.26 -13.66 -12.41
C LEU A 104 4.65 -13.41 -13.01
N PRO A 105 4.77 -12.49 -13.99
CA PRO A 105 6.06 -12.12 -14.56
C PRO A 105 7.04 -11.62 -13.51
N SER A 106 8.30 -12.05 -13.61
CA SER A 106 9.33 -11.73 -12.61
C SER A 106 9.54 -10.23 -12.39
N TRP A 107 9.44 -9.41 -13.44
CA TRP A 107 9.58 -7.96 -13.33
C TRP A 107 8.47 -7.34 -12.45
N TRP A 108 7.25 -7.89 -12.51
CA TRP A 108 6.14 -7.46 -11.66
C TRP A 108 6.36 -7.92 -10.23
N THR A 109 6.64 -9.22 -10.05
CA THR A 109 6.86 -9.83 -8.74
C THR A 109 7.93 -9.12 -7.92
N TRP A 110 9.08 -8.81 -8.55
CA TRP A 110 10.13 -8.04 -7.89
C TRP A 110 9.73 -6.58 -7.69
N GLY A 111 9.12 -5.95 -8.70
CA GLY A 111 8.70 -4.54 -8.62
C GLY A 111 7.71 -4.28 -7.49
N GLU A 112 6.63 -5.05 -7.44
CA GLU A 112 5.60 -4.94 -6.41
C GLU A 112 6.20 -5.19 -5.02
N SER A 113 6.83 -6.35 -4.83
CA SER A 113 7.35 -6.76 -3.53
C SER A 113 8.44 -5.83 -2.98
N MET A 114 9.42 -5.46 -3.81
CA MET A 114 10.51 -4.59 -3.38
C MET A 114 10.01 -3.19 -3.07
N SER A 115 9.06 -2.66 -3.86
CA SER A 115 8.48 -1.35 -3.59
C SER A 115 7.69 -1.32 -2.28
N THR A 116 6.90 -2.37 -1.99
CA THR A 116 6.16 -2.48 -0.72
C THR A 116 7.12 -2.61 0.47
N VAL A 117 8.13 -3.49 0.40
CA VAL A 117 9.12 -3.63 1.48
C VAL A 117 9.86 -2.32 1.71
N ALA A 118 10.30 -1.65 0.65
CA ALA A 118 10.98 -0.36 0.74
C ALA A 118 10.07 0.70 1.39
N GLY A 119 8.79 0.74 1.05
CA GLY A 119 7.80 1.61 1.68
C GLY A 119 7.65 1.36 3.19
N GLY A 120 7.57 0.09 3.59
CA GLY A 120 7.50 -0.30 5.01
C GLY A 120 8.77 0.04 5.79
N LEU A 121 9.96 -0.18 5.21
CA LEU A 121 11.24 0.19 5.81
C LEU A 121 11.40 1.72 5.92
N CYS A 122 10.95 2.47 4.91
CA CYS A 122 10.93 3.92 4.94
C CYS A 122 10.02 4.43 6.07
N LEU A 123 8.82 3.86 6.20
CA LEU A 123 7.90 4.20 7.28
C LEU A 123 8.49 3.88 8.67
N PHE A 124 9.13 2.72 8.81
CA PHE A 124 9.81 2.32 10.04
C PHE A 124 10.95 3.28 10.42
N TRP A 125 11.76 3.67 9.44
CA TRP A 125 12.84 4.62 9.62
C TRP A 125 12.30 5.99 10.01
N LEU A 126 11.26 6.48 9.35
CA LEU A 126 10.61 7.75 9.67
C LEU A 126 10.01 7.73 11.08
N ASP A 127 9.32 6.66 11.47
CA ASP A 127 8.73 6.53 12.80
C ASP A 127 9.78 6.58 13.91
N ARG A 128 10.93 5.94 13.72
CA ARG A 128 12.02 5.95 14.70
C ARG A 128 12.77 7.28 14.79
N ASN A 129 12.91 8.01 13.69
CA ASN A 129 13.75 9.20 13.62
C ASN A 129 12.95 10.53 13.71
N CYS A 130 11.63 10.48 13.58
CA CYS A 130 10.74 11.64 13.72
C CYS A 130 10.04 11.61 15.09
N GLY A 131 10.15 12.73 15.82
CA GLY A 131 9.43 12.94 17.08
C GLY A 131 8.83 14.35 17.14
N PRO A 132 7.95 14.60 18.11
CA PRO A 132 7.37 15.93 18.31
C PRO A 132 8.48 16.96 18.49
N ASP A 133 8.37 18.09 17.79
CA ASP A 133 9.36 19.18 17.87
C ASP A 133 9.49 19.64 19.33
N GLY A 134 10.58 19.22 20.00
CA GLY A 134 10.88 19.51 21.41
C GLY A 134 11.10 18.28 22.31
N GLY A 135 10.79 17.05 21.87
CA GLY A 135 10.93 15.84 22.69
C GLY A 135 12.06 14.93 22.22
N LYS A 136 13.23 14.98 22.87
CA LYS A 136 14.22 13.90 22.76
C LYS A 136 13.58 12.62 23.29
N ARG A 137 13.35 11.63 22.42
CA ARG A 137 13.26 10.23 22.87
C ARG A 137 14.69 9.75 23.13
N ARG A 138 15.01 9.60 24.41
CA ARG A 138 16.08 8.70 24.84
C ARG A 138 15.70 7.27 24.48
#